data_AF-X1V4M2-F1
#
_entry.id   AF-X1V4M2-F1
#
_cell.length_a   1.000
_cell.length_b   1.000
_cell.length_c   1.000
_cell.angle_alpha   90.00
_cell.angle_beta   90.00
_cell.angle_gamma   90.00
#
_symmetry.space_group_name_H-M   'P 1'
#
loop_
_entity.id
_entity.type
_entity.pdbx_description
1 polymer ?
#
loop_
_entity_poly.entity_id
_entity_poly.type
_entity_poly.pdbx_seq_one_letter_code
_entity_poly.pdbx_strand_id
1 'polypeptide(L)' 'TPDLVARGYNAGEIAKQVARITGGSGGGSARLGQAGGKDRAKVDEALRLVKSLII' A
#
# COMPACT_ATOMS: atom_id res chain seq x y z
N THR A 1 -6.97 -1.64 10.75
CA THR A 1 -7.73 -1.88 12.00
C THR A 1 -7.84 -3.40 12.22
N PRO A 2 -8.07 -3.91 13.44
CA PRO A 2 -8.08 -5.36 13.70
C PRO A 2 -9.09 -6.16 12.85
N ASP A 3 -10.25 -5.58 12.55
CA ASP A 3 -11.28 -6.14 11.68
C ASP A 3 -10.80 -6.39 10.25
N LEU A 4 -10.05 -5.44 9.67
CA LEU A 4 -9.50 -5.62 8.32
C LEU A 4 -8.42 -6.72 8.28
N VAL A 5 -7.62 -6.83 9.33
CA VAL A 5 -6.63 -7.92 9.46
C VAL A 5 -7.35 -9.26 9.58
N ALA A 6 -8.42 -9.35 10.36
CA ALA A 6 -9.24 -10.56 10.46
C ALA A 6 -9.93 -10.95 9.13
N ARG A 7 -10.23 -9.97 8.27
CA ARG A 7 -10.70 -10.18 6.89
C ARG A 7 -9.60 -10.61 5.91
N GLY A 8 -8.36 -10.74 6.37
CA GLY A 8 -7.22 -11.17 5.56
C GLY A 8 -6.41 -10.05 4.91
N TYR A 9 -6.74 -8.78 5.17
CA TYR A 9 -5.96 -7.66 4.65
C TYR A 9 -4.62 -7.52 5.37
N ASN A 10 -3.58 -7.25 4.59
CA ASN A 10 -2.24 -6.96 5.10
C ASN A 10 -1.77 -5.59 4.61
N ALA A 11 -1.73 -4.61 5.52
CA ALA A 11 -1.34 -3.24 5.18
C ALA A 11 0.10 -3.13 4.65
N GLY A 12 1.04 -3.92 5.19
CA GLY A 12 2.43 -3.95 4.73
C GLY A 12 2.57 -4.44 3.29
N GLU A 13 1.82 -5.47 2.89
CA GLU A 13 1.85 -5.98 1.52
C GLU A 13 1.16 -5.02 0.54
N ILE A 14 0.04 -4.41 0.94
CA ILE A 14 -0.61 -3.35 0.15
C ILE A 14 0.37 -2.18 -0.08
N ALA A 15 1.04 -1.72 0.97
CA ALA A 15 2.03 -0.63 0.85
C ALA A 15 3.18 -0.98 -0.10
N LYS A 16 3.64 -2.24 -0.09
CA LYS A 16 4.68 -2.74 -0.99
C LYS A 16 4.22 -2.73 -2.45
N GLN A 17 2.98 -3.14 -2.73
CA GLN A 17 2.42 -3.09 -4.09
C GLN A 17 2.32 -1.66 -4.61
N VAL A 18 1.83 -0.74 -3.77
CA VAL A 18 1.67 0.69 -4.10
C VAL A 18 3.02 1.36 -4.36
N ALA A 19 4.04 1.07 -3.53
CA ALA A 19 5.37 1.66 -3.66
C ALA A 19 6.03 1.40 -5.03
N ARG A 20 5.76 0.24 -5.62
CA ARG A 20 6.31 -0.16 -6.94
C ARG A 20 5.88 0.79 -8.05
N ILE A 21 4.65 1.32 -8.00
CA ILE A 21 4.15 2.29 -8.99
C ILE A 21 5.04 3.54 -9.02
N THR A 22 5.44 4.02 -7.84
CA THR A 22 6.34 5.18 -7.67
C THR A 22 7.84 4.84 -7.75
N GLY A 23 8.20 3.61 -8.14
CA GLY A 23 9.59 3.17 -8.22
C GLY A 23 10.33 3.11 -6.88
N GLY A 24 9.62 2.86 -5.78
CA GLY A 24 10.19 2.77 -4.44
C GLY A 24 9.89 1.45 -3.73
N SER A 25 9.92 1.48 -2.40
CA SER A 25 9.74 0.33 -1.53
C SER A 25 8.75 0.64 -0.41
N GLY A 26 8.15 -0.42 0.13
CA GLY A 26 7.20 -0.33 1.23
C GLY A 26 7.15 -1.63 2.02
N GLY A 27 6.48 -1.59 3.15
CA GLY A 27 6.34 -2.72 4.05
C GLY A 27 5.71 -2.34 5.37
N GLY A 28 5.78 -3.24 6.34
CA GLY A 28 5.20 -3.06 7.67
C GLY A 28 4.57 -4.35 8.18
N SER A 29 3.60 -4.20 9.08
CA SER A 29 2.80 -5.32 9.61
C SER A 29 1.44 -5.41 8.92
N ALA A 30 0.68 -6.45 9.24
CA ALA A 30 -0.71 -6.56 8.78
C ALA A 30 -1.56 -5.35 9.19
N ARG A 31 -1.27 -4.71 10.34
CA ARG A 31 -2.04 -3.59 10.87
C ARG A 31 -1.59 -2.23 10.34
N LEU A 32 -0.32 -2.08 9.97
CA LEU A 32 0.26 -0.82 9.55
C LEU A 32 1.30 -1.05 8.46
N GLY A 33 1.09 -0.43 7.30
CA GLY A 33 2.03 -0.39 6.20
C GLY A 33 2.44 1.04 5.88
N GLN A 34 3.67 1.20 5.40
CA GLN A 34 4.22 2.47 4.91
C GLN A 34 4.99 2.23 3.61
N ALA A 35 5.00 3.23 2.75
CA ALA A 35 5.60 3.20 1.43
C ALA A 35 6.33 4.51 1.13
N GLY A 36 7.44 4.42 0.40
CA GLY A 36 8.16 5.53 -0.18
C GLY A 36 8.37 5.33 -1.68
N GLY A 37 8.56 6.42 -2.41
CA GLY A 37 8.66 6.45 -3.87
C GLY A 37 9.67 7.48 -4.35
N LYS A 38 10.29 7.22 -5.50
CA LYS A 38 11.22 8.16 -6.16
C LYS A 38 10.48 9.05 -7.17
N ASP A 39 9.47 8.50 -7.83
CA ASP A 39 8.70 9.20 -8.85
C ASP A 39 7.50 9.93 -8.23
N ARG A 40 7.68 11.24 -7.99
CA ARG A 40 6.64 12.11 -7.43
C ARG A 40 5.43 12.28 -8.35
N ALA A 41 5.60 12.15 -9.67
CA ALA A 41 4.51 12.33 -10.62
C ALA A 41 3.48 11.20 -10.56
N LYS A 42 3.85 10.05 -9.97
CA LYS A 42 3.01 8.85 -9.88
C LYS A 42 2.27 8.68 -8.57
N VAL A 43 2.38 9.64 -7.63
CA VAL A 43 1.72 9.53 -6.32
C VAL A 43 0.19 9.36 -6.47
N ASP A 44 -0.44 10.12 -7.36
CA ASP A 44 -1.89 10.03 -7.56
C ASP A 44 -2.31 8.68 -8.18
N GLU A 45 -1.49 8.12 -9.07
CA GLU A 45 -1.71 6.80 -9.64
C GLU A 45 -1.60 5.71 -8.56
N ALA A 46 -0.57 5.79 -7.72
CA ALA A 46 -0.34 4.88 -6.63
C ALA A 46 -1.49 4.91 -5.60
N LEU A 47 -2.02 6.09 -5.28
CA LEU A 47 -3.18 6.24 -4.39
C LEU A 47 -4.48 5.70 -4.99
N ARG A 48 -4.67 5.79 -6.32
CA ARG A 48 -5.84 5.17 -6.98
C ARG A 48 -5.80 3.65 -6.89
N LEU A 49 -4.63 3.03 -7.03
CA LEU A 49 -4.48 1.57 -6.92
C LEU A 49 -4.95 1.05 -5.56
N VAL A 50 -4.68 1.78 -4.46
CA VAL A 50 -5.11 1.39 -3.09
C VAL A 50 -6.60 1.08 -3.04
N LYS A 51 -7.43 1.89 -3.72
CA LYS A 51 -8.89 1.71 -3.74
C LYS A 51 -9.32 0.41 -4.41
N SER A 52 -8.56 -0.10 -5.38
CA SER A 52 -8.86 -1.39 -6.04
C SER A 52 -8.39 -2.61 -5.24
N LEU A 53 -7.47 -2.43 -4.29
CA LEU A 53 -6.92 -3.51 -3.46
C LEU A 53 -7.76 -3.80 -2.20
N ILE A 54 -8.68 -2.91 -1.85
CA ILE A 54 -9.52 -3.00 -0.66
C ILE A 54 -10.98 -3.00 -1.14
N ILE A 55 -11.62 -4.18 -1.08
CA ILE A 55 -13.02 -4.42 -1.50
C ILE A 55 -13.90 -4.74 -0.28
#